data_AF-A0A1I4IRQ8-F1
#
_entry.id   AF-A0A1I4IRQ8-F1
#
_cell.length_a   1.000
_cell.length_b   1.000
_cell.length_c   1.000
_cell.angle_alpha   90.00
_cell.angle_beta   90.00
_cell.angle_gamma   90.00
#
_symmetry.space_group_name_H-M   'P 1'
#
loop_
_entity.id
_entity.type
_entity.pdbx_description
1 polymer ?
#
loop_
_entity_poly.entity_id
_entity_poly.type
_entity_poly.pdbx_seq_one_letter_code
_entity_poly.pdbx_strand_id
1 'polypeptide(L)'
;MPKFFKNKYFYVFLCIILILIFSLNSAAHNLKLNFIDVGQGDCILIQGPDGSNILVDGGDSDDQTAEHIINYLNNKDVKKLDYIISTHPHSDHIGNLAAVLNNFPVDNVLDSGRIHTSQTYENYLQTIEAKQINFKLPRTGDKIKIGQLSLLFLNPDKNVNDYSLNNASLVFMLSYKKQKFLFTGDMEKEIENKLLQNNFDLKANLIKVPHHGSDSSSTAAFVKAVQPEIAVFQVGKDNNYGHPEQKIINRYHQIGSKIYRNDLNGDIVVNSNGTALAVKVLKTASEKQLLTGHQEKINANQQQTKANSASNYKNKKININHASAAELTSLWGVGPATAKKIIAYRKKHGPFQAISAIKNVKGISEVKFAHWKNRITIK
;
A
#
# COMPACT_ATOMS: atom_id res chain seq x y z
N MET A 1 4.36 -24.40 71.20
CA MET A 1 4.76 -24.44 69.78
C MET A 1 3.50 -24.49 68.92
N PRO A 2 3.21 -23.50 68.05
CA PRO A 2 1.99 -23.53 67.24
C PRO A 2 2.11 -24.61 66.16
N LYS A 3 1.11 -25.50 66.08
CA LYS A 3 0.98 -26.48 65.00
C LYS A 3 0.75 -25.73 63.70
N PHE A 4 1.80 -25.59 62.89
CA PHE A 4 1.67 -25.24 61.47
C PHE A 4 0.87 -26.34 60.80
N PHE A 5 -0.45 -26.15 60.70
CA PHE A 5 -1.29 -26.96 59.83
C PHE A 5 -0.78 -26.76 58.40
N LYS A 6 -0.04 -27.75 57.89
CA LYS A 6 0.34 -27.87 56.48
C LYS A 6 -0.93 -28.08 55.68
N ASN A 7 -1.65 -27.00 55.41
CA ASN A 7 -2.86 -27.03 54.63
C ASN A 7 -2.45 -27.19 53.16
N LYS A 8 -2.35 -28.43 52.68
CA LYS A 8 -1.95 -28.75 51.30
C LYS A 8 -2.74 -27.94 50.26
N TYR A 9 -3.97 -27.57 50.58
CA TYR A 9 -4.85 -26.73 49.77
C TYR A 9 -4.38 -25.27 49.65
N PHE A 10 -3.68 -24.73 50.66
CA PHE A 10 -3.10 -23.37 50.61
C PHE A 10 -1.96 -23.29 49.60
N TYR A 11 -1.07 -24.29 49.57
CA TYR A 11 0.02 -24.33 48.60
C TYR A 11 -0.48 -24.59 47.17
N VAL A 12 -1.51 -25.42 46.99
CA VAL A 12 -2.16 -25.61 45.68
C VAL A 12 -2.82 -24.31 45.21
N PHE A 13 -3.53 -23.61 46.07
CA PHE A 13 -4.14 -22.31 45.76
C PHE A 13 -3.08 -21.25 45.41
N LEU A 14 -1.98 -21.17 46.18
CA LEU A 14 -0.87 -20.27 45.90
C LEU A 14 -0.18 -20.61 44.56
N CYS A 15 -0.01 -21.90 44.23
CA CYS A 15 0.51 -22.32 42.93
C CYS A 15 -0.44 -21.97 41.79
N ILE A 16 -1.76 -22.12 41.95
CA ILE A 16 -2.75 -21.72 40.95
C ILE A 16 -2.73 -20.21 40.73
N ILE A 17 -2.63 -19.41 41.79
CA ILE A 17 -2.48 -17.96 41.71
C ILE A 17 -1.16 -17.59 41.01
N LEU A 18 -0.05 -18.24 41.35
CA LEU A 18 1.24 -18.01 40.69
C LEU A 18 1.19 -18.40 39.20
N ILE A 19 0.53 -19.50 38.84
CA ILE A 19 0.32 -19.91 37.45
C ILE A 19 -0.57 -18.91 36.70
N LEU A 20 -1.63 -18.39 37.33
CA LEU A 20 -2.48 -17.34 36.76
C LEU A 20 -1.72 -16.02 36.58
N ILE A 21 -0.94 -15.58 37.59
CA ILE A 21 -0.11 -14.37 37.52
C ILE A 21 0.99 -14.53 36.46
N PHE A 22 1.61 -15.72 36.34
CA PHE A 22 2.62 -16.00 35.33
C PHE A 22 2.00 -16.09 33.93
N SER A 23 0.79 -16.64 33.80
CA SER A 23 0.05 -16.70 32.51
C SER A 23 -0.42 -15.32 32.06
N LEU A 24 -0.78 -14.43 32.99
CA LEU A 24 -1.13 -13.03 32.72
C LEU A 24 0.10 -12.19 32.32
N ASN A 25 1.27 -12.48 32.88
CA ASN A 25 2.53 -11.78 32.55
C ASN A 25 3.30 -12.38 31.35
N SER A 26 2.89 -13.55 30.83
CA SER A 26 3.58 -14.23 29.71
C SER A 26 2.95 -13.99 28.33
N ALA A 27 1.88 -13.21 28.24
CA ALA A 27 1.37 -12.76 26.95
C ALA A 27 2.24 -11.61 26.41
N ALA A 28 3.51 -11.90 26.11
CA ALA A 28 4.28 -11.02 25.25
C ALA A 28 3.54 -10.95 23.91
N HIS A 29 2.91 -9.81 23.63
CA HIS A 29 2.18 -9.65 22.38
C HIS A 29 3.20 -9.74 21.23
N ASN A 30 2.85 -10.45 20.17
CA ASN A 30 3.70 -10.53 18.98
C ASN A 30 3.59 -9.24 18.18
N LEU A 31 4.66 -8.89 17.44
CA LEU A 31 4.57 -7.87 16.40
C LEU A 31 3.59 -8.36 15.33
N LYS A 32 2.64 -7.53 14.93
CA LYS A 32 1.71 -7.82 13.84
C LYS A 32 1.85 -6.77 12.74
N LEU A 33 2.04 -7.23 11.51
CA LEU A 33 2.02 -6.39 10.31
C LEU A 33 0.76 -6.76 9.52
N ASN A 34 -0.21 -5.84 9.46
CA ASN A 34 -1.46 -6.03 8.77
C ASN A 34 -1.42 -5.24 7.46
N PHE A 35 -1.24 -5.93 6.34
CA PHE A 35 -1.34 -5.35 5.00
C PHE A 35 -2.81 -5.39 4.59
N ILE A 36 -3.48 -4.25 4.76
CA ILE A 36 -4.92 -4.10 4.59
C ILE A 36 -5.24 -4.08 3.09
N ASP A 37 -6.26 -4.83 2.67
CA ASP A 37 -6.74 -4.83 1.28
C ASP A 37 -7.60 -3.59 1.00
N VAL A 38 -6.94 -2.48 0.71
CA VAL A 38 -7.56 -1.19 0.32
C VAL A 38 -7.78 -1.08 -1.19
N GLY A 39 -7.75 -2.21 -1.91
CA GLY A 39 -7.71 -2.20 -3.36
C GLY A 39 -6.33 -1.75 -3.87
N GLN A 40 -6.30 -0.75 -4.75
CA GLN A 40 -5.04 -0.23 -5.28
C GLN A 40 -4.47 0.81 -4.31
N GLY A 41 -3.24 0.57 -3.84
CA GLY A 41 -2.55 1.44 -2.91
C GLY A 41 -1.98 0.71 -1.70
N ASP A 42 -1.35 1.47 -0.81
CA ASP A 42 -0.74 0.97 0.42
C ASP A 42 -1.53 1.40 1.65
N CYS A 43 -1.69 0.46 2.58
CA CYS A 43 -2.21 0.72 3.92
C CYS A 43 -1.78 -0.42 4.84
N ILE A 44 -0.91 -0.13 5.79
CA ILE A 44 -0.28 -1.14 6.65
C ILE A 44 -0.40 -0.72 8.11
N LEU A 45 -1.14 -1.50 8.91
CA LEU A 45 -1.16 -1.34 10.35
C LEU A 45 -0.09 -2.24 10.99
N ILE A 46 0.87 -1.60 11.65
CA ILE A 46 1.91 -2.24 12.45
C ILE A 46 1.50 -2.12 13.92
N GLN A 47 1.28 -3.25 14.58
CA GLN A 47 0.98 -3.31 16.02
C GLN A 47 2.18 -3.90 16.76
N GLY A 48 2.81 -3.08 17.59
CA GLY A 48 3.97 -3.44 18.38
C GLY A 48 3.63 -4.40 19.52
N PRO A 49 4.64 -5.15 20.02
CA PRO A 49 4.47 -6.06 21.16
C PRO A 49 4.13 -5.34 22.48
N ASP A 50 4.30 -4.02 22.51
CA ASP A 50 4.03 -3.11 23.62
C ASP A 50 2.65 -2.42 23.50
N GLY A 51 1.87 -2.76 22.47
CA GLY A 51 0.56 -2.13 22.19
C GLY A 51 0.64 -0.85 21.36
N SER A 52 1.84 -0.44 20.93
CA SER A 52 2.01 0.69 20.00
C SER A 52 1.36 0.39 18.65
N ASN A 53 0.77 1.41 18.02
CA ASN A 53 0.13 1.30 16.70
C ASN A 53 0.73 2.33 15.74
N ILE A 54 1.21 1.85 14.59
CA ILE A 54 1.75 2.66 13.52
C ILE A 54 0.95 2.35 12.26
N LEU A 55 0.41 3.37 11.60
CA LEU A 55 -0.21 3.21 10.28
C LEU A 55 0.75 3.74 9.21
N VAL A 56 1.04 2.92 8.20
CA VAL A 56 1.84 3.32 7.03
C VAL A 56 0.88 3.43 5.85
N ASP A 57 0.77 4.64 5.29
CA ASP A 57 -0.15 4.99 4.21
C ASP A 57 -1.64 4.70 4.53
N GLY A 58 -2.54 5.01 3.60
CA GLY A 58 -3.99 5.10 3.81
C GLY A 58 -4.84 4.81 2.56
N GLY A 59 -4.28 4.16 1.55
CA GLY A 59 -4.98 3.79 0.31
C GLY A 59 -5.49 4.98 -0.51
N ASP A 60 -6.20 4.70 -1.60
CA ASP A 60 -6.72 5.72 -2.52
C ASP A 60 -7.89 6.53 -1.93
N SER A 61 -8.06 7.77 -2.40
CA SER A 61 -9.01 8.73 -1.87
C SER A 61 -10.45 8.39 -2.29
N ASP A 62 -11.17 7.64 -1.46
CA ASP A 62 -12.61 7.41 -1.58
C ASP A 62 -13.24 7.02 -0.23
N ASP A 63 -14.52 7.36 -0.05
CA ASP A 63 -15.23 7.19 1.23
C ASP A 63 -15.37 5.71 1.64
N GLN A 64 -15.45 4.78 0.68
CA GLN A 64 -15.61 3.35 0.99
C GLN A 64 -14.29 2.79 1.54
N THR A 65 -13.16 3.16 0.94
CA THR A 65 -11.84 2.81 1.44
C THR A 65 -11.58 3.46 2.79
N ALA A 66 -11.97 4.73 2.99
CA ALA A 66 -11.87 5.39 4.29
C ALA A 66 -12.66 4.64 5.38
N GLU A 67 -13.94 4.32 5.12
CA GLU A 67 -14.78 3.57 6.05
C GLU A 67 -14.19 2.18 6.33
N HIS A 68 -13.69 1.49 5.30
CA HIS A 68 -13.05 0.19 5.44
C HIS A 68 -11.83 0.26 6.37
N ILE A 69 -10.93 1.23 6.18
CA ILE A 69 -9.75 1.43 7.03
C ILE A 69 -10.17 1.72 8.47
N ILE A 70 -11.09 2.66 8.68
CA ILE A 70 -11.56 3.03 10.03
C ILE A 70 -12.18 1.82 10.75
N ASN A 71 -13.03 1.06 10.07
CA ASN A 71 -13.63 -0.17 10.60
C ASN A 71 -12.57 -1.24 10.89
N TYR A 72 -11.57 -1.39 10.02
CA TYR A 72 -10.47 -2.31 10.25
C TYR A 72 -9.69 -1.94 11.52
N LEU A 73 -9.29 -0.68 11.68
CA LEU A 73 -8.58 -0.18 12.85
C LEU A 73 -9.39 -0.39 14.14
N ASN A 74 -10.69 -0.09 14.12
CA ASN A 74 -11.60 -0.34 15.24
C ASN A 74 -11.68 -1.83 15.59
N ASN A 75 -11.79 -2.71 14.60
CA ASN A 75 -11.81 -4.16 14.78
C ASN A 75 -10.47 -4.75 15.27
N LYS A 76 -9.38 -3.99 15.18
CA LYS A 76 -8.07 -4.31 15.75
C LYS A 76 -7.82 -3.67 17.11
N ASP A 77 -8.87 -3.13 17.73
CA ASP A 77 -8.85 -2.43 19.01
C ASP A 77 -7.88 -1.23 19.04
N VAL A 78 -7.61 -0.62 17.88
CA VAL A 78 -6.79 0.59 17.80
C VAL A 78 -7.58 1.75 18.40
N LYS A 79 -7.10 2.29 19.52
CA LYS A 79 -7.70 3.47 20.19
C LYS A 79 -6.95 4.76 19.90
N LYS A 80 -5.69 4.65 19.48
CA LYS A 80 -4.81 5.74 19.06
C LYS A 80 -3.75 5.20 18.11
N LEU A 81 -3.19 6.09 17.29
CA LEU A 81 -2.01 5.82 16.47
C LEU A 81 -0.83 6.60 17.05
N ASP A 82 0.21 5.91 17.49
CA ASP A 82 1.43 6.56 17.96
C ASP A 82 2.15 7.26 16.80
N TYR A 83 2.06 6.67 15.60
CA TYR A 83 2.62 7.22 14.38
C TYR A 83 1.69 6.95 13.18
N ILE A 84 1.58 7.94 12.31
CA ILE A 84 1.25 7.74 10.89
C ILE A 84 2.52 8.00 10.08
N ILE A 85 2.82 7.13 9.12
CA ILE A 85 3.93 7.27 8.17
C ILE A 85 3.32 7.43 6.77
N SER A 86 3.50 8.61 6.18
CA SER A 86 3.12 8.94 4.80
C SER A 86 4.36 8.77 3.92
N THR A 87 4.36 7.74 3.07
CA THR A 87 5.54 7.42 2.26
C THR A 87 5.80 8.50 1.23
N HIS A 88 4.79 8.87 0.44
CA HIS A 88 4.88 9.91 -0.60
C HIS A 88 3.48 10.41 -0.98
N PRO A 89 3.32 11.54 -1.70
CA PRO A 89 2.06 12.27 -1.72
C PRO A 89 1.04 11.80 -2.77
N HIS A 90 1.21 10.59 -3.34
CA HIS A 90 0.23 10.04 -4.27
C HIS A 90 -1.06 9.62 -3.56
N SER A 91 -2.18 9.71 -4.30
CA SER A 91 -3.51 9.49 -3.75
C SER A 91 -3.70 8.08 -3.19
N ASP A 92 -3.15 7.06 -3.85
CA ASP A 92 -3.19 5.66 -3.39
C ASP A 92 -2.31 5.37 -2.17
N HIS A 93 -1.69 6.39 -1.60
CA HIS A 93 -0.89 6.33 -0.38
C HIS A 93 -1.45 7.26 0.71
N ILE A 94 -1.71 8.53 0.41
CA ILE A 94 -2.19 9.48 1.43
C ILE A 94 -3.72 9.68 1.42
N GLY A 95 -4.42 9.03 0.50
CA GLY A 95 -5.81 9.30 0.12
C GLY A 95 -6.74 9.50 1.30
N ASN A 96 -6.77 8.53 2.21
CA ASN A 96 -7.66 8.56 3.37
C ASN A 96 -6.98 8.95 4.68
N LEU A 97 -5.72 9.42 4.66
CA LEU A 97 -5.03 9.79 5.89
C LEU A 97 -5.74 10.95 6.62
N ALA A 98 -6.33 11.91 5.88
CA ALA A 98 -7.16 12.95 6.49
C ALA A 98 -8.38 12.37 7.24
N ALA A 99 -9.04 11.36 6.67
CA ALA A 99 -10.17 10.69 7.32
C ALA A 99 -9.72 9.94 8.58
N VAL A 100 -8.58 9.24 8.53
CA VAL A 100 -7.99 8.55 9.69
C VAL A 100 -7.63 9.54 10.80
N LEU A 101 -6.93 10.64 10.47
CA LEU A 101 -6.56 11.69 11.42
C LEU A 101 -7.79 12.31 12.11
N ASN A 102 -8.93 12.38 11.40
CA ASN A 102 -10.19 12.87 11.96
C ASN A 102 -10.88 11.88 12.90
N ASN A 103 -10.66 10.58 12.75
CA ASN A 103 -11.32 9.53 13.53
C ASN A 103 -10.48 8.96 14.69
N PHE A 104 -9.16 9.10 14.66
CA PHE A 104 -8.27 8.57 15.68
C PHE A 104 -7.37 9.67 16.27
N PRO A 105 -7.09 9.65 17.59
CA PRO A 105 -5.97 10.41 18.15
C PRO A 105 -4.65 9.93 17.53
N VAL A 106 -3.81 10.88 17.09
CA VAL A 106 -2.52 10.61 16.47
C VAL A 106 -1.43 11.45 17.12
N ASP A 107 -0.38 10.80 17.66
CA ASP A 107 0.69 11.50 18.37
C ASP A 107 1.71 12.12 17.39
N ASN A 108 2.08 11.40 16.33
CA ASN A 108 3.11 11.82 15.38
C ASN A 108 2.72 11.48 13.94
N VAL A 109 3.13 12.35 13.01
CA VAL A 109 3.13 12.09 11.57
C VAL A 109 4.56 12.18 11.06
N LEU A 110 5.00 11.14 10.34
CA LEU A 110 6.26 11.10 9.62
C LEU A 110 5.95 11.19 8.12
N ASP A 111 6.47 12.19 7.44
CA ASP A 111 6.20 12.43 6.02
C ASP A 111 7.53 12.57 5.24
N SER A 112 7.52 12.22 3.96
CA SER A 112 8.68 12.43 3.09
C SER A 112 9.11 13.91 3.04
N GLY A 113 8.16 14.84 3.16
CA GLY A 113 8.33 16.26 2.93
C GLY A 113 8.27 16.63 1.46
N ARG A 114 7.87 15.71 0.58
CA ARG A 114 7.67 15.99 -0.83
C ARG A 114 6.35 16.70 -1.04
N ILE A 115 6.43 17.97 -1.43
CA ILE A 115 5.25 18.79 -1.70
C ILE A 115 4.53 18.31 -2.95
N HIS A 116 3.21 18.32 -2.88
CA HIS A 116 2.31 18.11 -4.01
C HIS A 116 1.16 19.12 -3.97
N THR A 117 0.48 19.33 -5.10
CA THR A 117 -0.59 20.35 -5.22
C THR A 117 -1.99 19.73 -5.38
N SER A 118 -2.15 18.45 -5.03
CA SER A 118 -3.48 17.81 -5.05
C SER A 118 -4.31 18.27 -3.86
N GLN A 119 -5.63 18.28 -4.04
CA GLN A 119 -6.57 18.52 -2.94
C GLN A 119 -6.37 17.49 -1.80
N THR A 120 -6.06 16.25 -2.15
CA THR A 120 -5.77 15.19 -1.18
C THR A 120 -4.60 15.57 -0.27
N TYR A 121 -3.50 16.07 -0.84
CA TYR A 121 -2.32 16.49 -0.08
C TYR A 121 -2.61 17.74 0.76
N GLU A 122 -3.33 18.70 0.20
CA GLU A 122 -3.76 19.90 0.92
C GLU A 122 -4.64 19.56 2.13
N ASN A 123 -5.69 18.75 1.94
CA ASN A 123 -6.60 18.33 3.01
C ASN A 123 -5.85 17.56 4.11
N TYR A 124 -4.91 16.70 3.72
CA TYR A 124 -4.04 15.96 4.64
C TYR A 124 -3.22 16.91 5.52
N LEU A 125 -2.51 17.88 4.93
CA LEU A 125 -1.70 18.84 5.68
C LEU A 125 -2.55 19.78 6.55
N GLN A 126 -3.67 20.28 6.02
CA GLN A 126 -4.61 21.12 6.79
C GLN A 126 -5.17 20.37 8.00
N THR A 127 -5.44 19.07 7.87
CA THR A 127 -5.93 18.25 9.00
C THR A 127 -4.85 18.09 10.07
N ILE A 128 -3.59 17.91 9.68
CA ILE A 128 -2.44 17.84 10.61
C ILE A 128 -2.26 19.15 11.36
N GLU A 129 -2.30 20.27 10.63
CA GLU A 129 -2.15 21.62 11.19
C GLU A 129 -3.29 21.93 12.16
N ALA A 130 -4.54 21.71 11.74
CA ALA A 130 -5.73 21.98 12.57
C ALA A 130 -5.74 21.16 13.87
N LYS A 131 -5.20 19.93 13.85
CA LYS A 131 -5.08 19.06 15.03
C LYS A 131 -3.76 19.25 15.79
N GLN A 132 -2.87 20.12 15.33
CA GLN A 132 -1.57 20.42 15.93
C GLN A 132 -0.72 19.15 16.17
N ILE A 133 -0.77 18.22 15.21
CA ILE A 133 -0.07 16.94 15.34
C ILE A 133 1.42 17.14 15.09
N ASN A 134 2.26 16.42 15.86
CA ASN A 134 3.70 16.50 15.72
C ASN A 134 4.14 15.97 14.35
N PHE A 135 4.61 16.86 13.48
CA PHE A 135 4.99 16.55 12.10
C PHE A 135 6.51 16.51 11.95
N LYS A 136 7.04 15.38 11.47
CA LYS A 136 8.49 15.17 11.28
C LYS A 136 8.79 14.72 9.88
N LEU A 137 10.01 15.03 9.45
CA LEU A 137 10.54 14.74 8.13
C LEU A 137 11.80 13.86 8.23
N PRO A 138 11.66 12.54 8.48
CA PRO A 138 12.82 11.67 8.60
C PRO A 138 13.68 11.67 7.34
N ARG A 139 14.99 11.53 7.53
CA ARG A 139 15.98 11.45 6.45
C ARG A 139 16.82 10.19 6.58
N THR A 140 17.52 9.85 5.50
CA THR A 140 18.48 8.75 5.48
C THR A 140 19.40 8.76 6.70
N GLY A 141 19.43 7.66 7.45
CA GLY A 141 20.22 7.50 8.67
C GLY A 141 19.48 7.79 9.97
N ASP A 142 18.35 8.50 9.93
CA ASP A 142 17.54 8.77 11.11
C ASP A 142 16.98 7.47 11.71
N LYS A 143 16.87 7.45 13.04
CA LYS A 143 16.37 6.31 13.80
C LYS A 143 15.27 6.73 14.75
N ILE A 144 14.18 5.98 14.78
CA ILE A 144 13.09 6.15 15.74
C ILE A 144 12.91 4.82 16.48
N LYS A 145 12.92 4.89 17.81
CA LYS A 145 12.67 3.74 18.69
C LYS A 145 11.26 3.83 19.27
N ILE A 146 10.48 2.76 19.14
CA ILE A 146 9.10 2.65 19.62
C ILE A 146 9.02 1.36 20.43
N GLY A 147 9.19 1.46 21.74
CA GLY A 147 9.34 0.30 22.62
C GLY A 147 10.46 -0.64 22.16
N GLN A 148 10.06 -1.84 21.71
CA GLN A 148 10.96 -2.89 21.20
C GLN A 148 11.25 -2.78 19.69
N LEU A 149 10.59 -1.86 19.00
CA LEU A 149 10.74 -1.62 17.57
C LEU A 149 11.80 -0.54 17.33
N SER A 150 12.58 -0.70 16.26
CA SER A 150 13.48 0.33 15.75
C SER A 150 13.24 0.53 14.27
N LEU A 151 12.95 1.77 13.87
CA LEU A 151 12.82 2.19 12.49
C LEU A 151 14.12 2.90 12.10
N LEU A 152 14.76 2.45 11.02
CA LEU A 152 15.89 3.13 10.39
C LEU A 152 15.44 3.62 9.01
N PHE A 153 15.49 4.93 8.78
CA PHE A 153 15.12 5.52 7.50
C PHE A 153 16.29 5.44 6.52
N LEU A 154 15.98 5.02 5.30
CA LEU A 154 16.95 4.77 4.22
C LEU A 154 16.80 5.75 3.05
N ASN A 155 15.65 6.43 2.95
CA ASN A 155 15.32 7.46 1.96
C ASN A 155 14.16 8.32 2.53
N PRO A 156 14.01 9.60 2.14
CA PRO A 156 14.87 10.40 1.27
C PRO A 156 16.06 11.03 1.99
N ASP A 157 17.03 11.50 1.20
CA ASP A 157 18.06 12.41 1.70
C ASP A 157 17.49 13.83 1.90
N LYS A 158 18.34 14.77 2.33
CA LYS A 158 17.91 16.15 2.66
C LYS A 158 17.19 16.87 1.50
N ASN A 159 17.64 16.69 0.26
CA ASN A 159 17.10 17.38 -0.91
C ASN A 159 15.90 16.63 -1.53
N VAL A 160 14.80 16.52 -0.77
CA VAL A 160 13.61 15.77 -1.22
C VAL A 160 12.99 16.33 -2.54
N ASN A 161 13.26 17.60 -2.83
CA ASN A 161 12.75 18.28 -4.02
C ASN A 161 13.37 17.81 -5.34
N ASP A 162 14.48 17.07 -5.30
CA ASP A 162 15.14 16.55 -6.50
C ASP A 162 14.52 15.22 -6.97
N TYR A 163 13.75 14.55 -6.11
CA TYR A 163 13.14 13.27 -6.43
C TYR A 163 11.83 13.42 -7.23
N SER A 164 11.49 12.40 -8.02
CA SER A 164 10.09 12.19 -8.43
C SER A 164 9.20 11.96 -7.20
N LEU A 165 7.88 12.04 -7.35
CA LEU A 165 6.96 11.78 -6.22
C LEU A 165 7.18 10.38 -5.64
N ASN A 166 7.29 9.37 -6.51
CA ASN A 166 7.59 7.98 -6.12
C ASN A 166 8.94 7.85 -5.42
N ASN A 167 10.01 8.44 -5.99
CA ASN A 167 11.36 8.34 -5.44
C ASN A 167 11.56 9.16 -4.15
N ALA A 168 10.60 10.01 -3.79
CA ALA A 168 10.56 10.65 -2.48
C ALA A 168 10.03 9.74 -1.37
N SER A 169 9.58 8.51 -1.69
CA SER A 169 9.06 7.54 -0.72
C SER A 169 9.94 7.44 0.54
N LEU A 170 9.32 7.55 1.72
CA LEU A 170 9.96 7.16 2.97
C LEU A 170 10.21 5.65 2.96
N VAL A 171 11.45 5.28 2.67
CA VAL A 171 11.92 3.89 2.72
C VAL A 171 12.51 3.66 4.10
N PHE A 172 12.08 2.62 4.80
CA PHE A 172 12.60 2.34 6.13
C PHE A 172 12.69 0.84 6.43
N MET A 173 13.70 0.50 7.24
CA MET A 173 13.87 -0.80 7.84
C MET A 173 13.29 -0.80 9.25
N LEU A 174 12.27 -1.62 9.48
CA LEU A 174 11.76 -1.95 10.82
C LEU A 174 12.53 -3.15 11.36
N SER A 175 13.08 -3.04 12.57
CA SER A 175 13.72 -4.14 13.28
C SER A 175 12.93 -4.50 14.53
N TYR A 176 12.71 -5.81 14.74
CA TYR A 176 12.16 -6.37 15.97
C TYR A 176 12.92 -7.65 16.34
N LYS A 177 13.70 -7.57 17.42
CA LYS A 177 14.63 -8.64 17.84
C LYS A 177 15.55 -9.05 16.69
N LYS A 178 15.44 -10.29 16.19
CA LYS A 178 16.28 -10.83 15.10
C LYS A 178 15.67 -10.63 13.71
N GLN A 179 14.48 -10.04 13.63
CA GLN A 179 13.70 -9.93 12.40
C GLN A 179 13.76 -8.50 11.84
N LYS A 180 13.86 -8.39 10.52
CA LYS A 180 13.93 -7.13 9.75
C LYS A 180 12.83 -7.10 8.70
N PHE A 181 12.16 -5.97 8.54
CA PHE A 181 11.05 -5.76 7.62
C PHE A 181 11.30 -4.48 6.83
N LEU A 182 11.35 -4.58 5.51
CA LEU A 182 11.65 -3.45 4.62
C LEU A 182 10.36 -2.90 4.00
N PHE A 183 10.08 -1.63 4.28
CA PHE A 183 8.97 -0.88 3.71
C PHE A 183 9.51 0.12 2.70
N THR A 184 8.97 0.08 1.49
CA THR A 184 9.62 0.70 0.33
C THR A 184 8.78 1.78 -0.35
N GLY A 185 7.50 1.91 0.02
CA GLY A 185 6.54 2.72 -0.72
C GLY A 185 6.60 2.40 -2.20
N ASP A 186 6.67 3.45 -3.01
CA ASP A 186 6.73 3.34 -4.47
C ASP A 186 8.11 3.70 -5.02
N MET A 187 9.18 3.53 -4.23
CA MET A 187 10.52 3.80 -4.71
C MET A 187 10.83 3.01 -6.01
N GLU A 188 11.52 3.65 -6.95
CA GLU A 188 11.87 3.08 -8.25
C GLU A 188 13.36 2.71 -8.32
N LYS A 189 13.81 2.17 -9.46
CA LYS A 189 15.18 1.67 -9.66
C LYS A 189 16.28 2.65 -9.25
N GLU A 190 16.03 3.96 -9.38
CA GLU A 190 16.98 5.00 -9.00
C GLU A 190 17.33 4.91 -7.51
N ILE A 191 16.32 4.81 -6.65
CA ILE A 191 16.50 4.67 -5.20
C ILE A 191 17.11 3.32 -4.87
N GLU A 192 16.67 2.25 -5.53
CA GLU A 192 17.27 0.93 -5.33
C GLU A 192 18.77 0.91 -5.60
N ASN A 193 19.21 1.51 -6.71
CA ASN A 193 20.62 1.63 -7.05
C ASN A 193 21.38 2.46 -6.00
N LYS A 194 20.79 3.55 -5.51
CA LYS A 194 21.35 4.36 -4.43
C LYS A 194 21.51 3.55 -3.14
N LEU A 195 20.48 2.77 -2.76
CA LEU A 195 20.53 1.91 -1.58
C LEU A 195 21.61 0.83 -1.69
N LEU A 196 21.81 0.27 -2.89
CA LEU A 196 22.87 -0.72 -3.16
C LEU A 196 24.28 -0.12 -3.10
N GLN A 197 24.44 1.16 -3.42
CA GLN A 197 25.71 1.88 -3.34
C GLN A 197 26.03 2.33 -1.91
N ASN A 198 25.01 2.45 -1.06
CA ASN A 198 25.17 2.77 0.34
C ASN A 198 25.59 1.54 1.15
N ASN A 199 26.36 1.72 2.22
CA ASN A 199 26.81 0.64 3.12
C ASN A 199 25.70 0.13 4.08
N PHE A 200 24.43 0.16 3.66
CA PHE A 200 23.34 -0.40 4.45
C PHE A 200 23.25 -1.92 4.28
N ASP A 201 23.06 -2.65 5.38
CA ASP A 201 22.65 -4.06 5.31
C ASP A 201 21.16 -4.13 4.98
N LEU A 202 20.86 -4.35 3.68
CA LEU A 202 19.51 -4.39 3.13
C LEU A 202 18.79 -5.72 3.38
N LYS A 203 19.44 -6.74 3.97
CA LYS A 203 18.79 -8.02 4.22
C LYS A 203 17.56 -7.84 5.11
N ALA A 204 16.44 -8.37 4.64
CA ALA A 204 15.17 -8.33 5.37
C ALA A 204 14.49 -9.70 5.31
N ASN A 205 13.70 -10.03 6.32
CA ASN A 205 12.87 -11.23 6.34
C ASN A 205 11.60 -11.04 5.51
N LEU A 206 11.08 -9.81 5.48
CA LEU A 206 9.91 -9.44 4.71
C LEU A 206 10.17 -8.14 3.96
N ILE A 207 9.65 -8.05 2.73
CA ILE A 207 9.56 -6.82 1.97
C ILE A 207 8.09 -6.50 1.65
N LYS A 208 7.68 -5.25 1.85
CA LYS A 208 6.59 -4.66 1.08
C LYS A 208 7.13 -4.36 -0.30
N VAL A 209 6.69 -5.10 -1.31
CA VAL A 209 7.21 -4.99 -2.67
C VAL A 209 7.03 -3.55 -3.18
N PRO A 210 8.10 -2.92 -3.71
CA PRO A 210 8.03 -1.54 -4.17
C PRO A 210 7.01 -1.33 -5.29
N HIS A 211 6.30 -0.21 -5.22
CA HIS A 211 5.46 0.30 -6.30
C HIS A 211 4.47 -0.75 -6.83
N HIS A 212 3.81 -1.45 -5.92
CA HIS A 212 2.77 -2.45 -6.19
C HIS A 212 3.21 -3.63 -7.09
N GLY A 213 4.53 -3.79 -7.34
CA GLY A 213 5.07 -4.75 -8.30
C GLY A 213 5.19 -4.23 -9.74
N SER A 214 5.33 -2.92 -9.91
CA SER A 214 5.68 -2.22 -11.16
C SER A 214 7.08 -2.59 -11.66
N ASP A 215 7.31 -2.56 -12.98
CA ASP A 215 8.66 -2.73 -13.52
C ASP A 215 9.59 -1.54 -13.43
N SER A 216 9.06 -0.39 -12.99
CA SER A 216 9.84 0.75 -12.56
C SER A 216 10.66 0.45 -11.31
N SER A 217 10.46 -0.71 -10.67
CA SER A 217 11.14 -1.09 -9.44
C SER A 217 11.52 -2.58 -9.42
N SER A 218 11.94 -3.03 -8.24
CA SER A 218 12.38 -4.36 -7.86
C SER A 218 13.50 -4.92 -8.73
N THR A 219 14.54 -4.15 -9.08
CA THR A 219 15.68 -4.64 -9.88
C THR A 219 16.26 -5.95 -9.37
N ALA A 220 16.82 -6.78 -10.26
CA ALA A 220 17.38 -8.08 -9.87
C ALA A 220 18.49 -7.95 -8.81
N ALA A 221 19.33 -6.93 -8.91
CA ALA A 221 20.38 -6.65 -7.92
C ALA A 221 19.79 -6.31 -6.55
N PHE A 222 18.80 -5.43 -6.51
CA PHE A 222 18.13 -5.04 -5.26
C PHE A 222 17.41 -6.21 -4.59
N VAL A 223 16.59 -6.95 -5.35
CA VAL A 223 15.86 -8.12 -4.82
C VAL A 223 16.84 -9.17 -4.27
N LYS A 224 17.97 -9.39 -4.94
CA LYS A 224 19.02 -10.30 -4.46
C LYS A 224 19.72 -9.79 -3.19
N ALA A 225 19.95 -8.49 -3.06
CA ALA A 225 20.55 -7.90 -1.85
C ALA A 225 19.63 -7.96 -0.64
N VAL A 226 18.33 -7.73 -0.83
CA VAL A 226 17.33 -7.83 0.25
C VAL A 226 17.09 -9.28 0.65
N GLN A 227 17.05 -10.20 -0.32
CA GLN A 227 16.83 -11.63 -0.13
C GLN A 227 15.68 -11.98 0.85
N PRO A 228 14.45 -11.45 0.64
CA PRO A 228 13.36 -11.64 1.58
C PRO A 228 12.82 -13.07 1.59
N GLU A 229 12.44 -13.57 2.77
CA GLU A 229 11.66 -14.80 2.91
C GLU A 229 10.22 -14.57 2.41
N ILE A 230 9.67 -13.39 2.68
CA ILE A 230 8.27 -13.04 2.37
C ILE A 230 8.24 -11.77 1.52
N ALA A 231 7.54 -11.80 0.39
CA ALA A 231 7.26 -10.65 -0.45
C ALA A 231 5.74 -10.38 -0.48
N VAL A 232 5.33 -9.22 0.02
CA VAL A 232 3.92 -8.79 0.03
C VAL A 232 3.69 -7.72 -1.02
N PHE A 233 2.78 -7.98 -1.96
CA PHE A 233 2.32 -7.00 -2.94
C PHE A 233 0.98 -6.43 -2.47
N GLN A 234 0.93 -5.16 -2.08
CA GLN A 234 -0.33 -4.46 -1.96
C GLN A 234 -0.71 -3.96 -3.35
N VAL A 235 -1.82 -4.45 -3.85
CA VAL A 235 -2.25 -4.25 -5.23
C VAL A 235 -3.72 -4.63 -5.33
N GLY A 236 -4.47 -3.83 -6.08
CA GLY A 236 -5.91 -4.02 -6.23
C GLY A 236 -6.24 -5.07 -7.27
N LYS A 237 -7.32 -5.84 -7.04
CA LYS A 237 -7.81 -6.85 -7.99
C LYS A 237 -8.15 -6.28 -9.37
N ASP A 238 -8.65 -5.05 -9.43
CA ASP A 238 -9.11 -4.39 -10.64
C ASP A 238 -8.26 -3.15 -10.99
N ASN A 239 -6.96 -3.18 -10.65
CA ASN A 239 -6.08 -2.06 -10.92
C ASN A 239 -5.83 -1.88 -12.43
N ASN A 240 -5.89 -0.64 -12.89
CA ASN A 240 -5.71 -0.31 -14.31
C ASN A 240 -4.25 -0.12 -14.72
N TYR A 241 -3.32 -0.27 -13.78
CA TYR A 241 -1.88 -0.12 -14.00
C TYR A 241 -1.24 -1.38 -14.58
N GLY A 242 -1.91 -2.53 -14.45
CA GLY A 242 -1.39 -3.82 -14.91
C GLY A 242 -0.42 -4.46 -13.92
N HIS A 243 -0.37 -3.95 -12.68
CA HIS A 243 0.47 -4.47 -11.62
C HIS A 243 -0.23 -5.62 -10.88
N PRO A 244 0.52 -6.55 -10.27
CA PRO A 244 1.95 -6.71 -10.40
C PRO A 244 2.32 -7.28 -11.78
N GLU A 245 3.46 -6.85 -12.30
CA GLU A 245 4.00 -7.41 -13.54
C GLU A 245 4.57 -8.82 -13.32
N GLN A 246 4.37 -9.69 -14.31
CA GLN A 246 4.80 -11.09 -14.24
C GLN A 246 6.30 -11.23 -13.93
N LYS A 247 7.14 -10.41 -14.56
CA LYS A 247 8.59 -10.46 -14.35
C LYS A 247 9.01 -10.10 -12.93
N ILE A 248 8.23 -9.27 -12.23
CA ILE A 248 8.51 -8.89 -10.85
C ILE A 248 8.13 -10.04 -9.91
N ILE A 249 6.96 -10.64 -10.10
CA ILE A 249 6.57 -11.88 -9.40
C ILE A 249 7.63 -12.95 -9.56
N ASN A 250 8.04 -13.24 -10.80
CA ASN A 250 9.03 -14.27 -11.10
C ASN A 250 10.36 -14.01 -10.39
N ARG A 251 10.78 -12.74 -10.29
CA ARG A 251 12.04 -12.37 -9.66
C ARG A 251 12.06 -12.70 -8.16
N TYR A 252 10.98 -12.40 -7.44
CA TYR A 252 10.86 -12.79 -6.03
C TYR A 252 10.72 -14.30 -5.86
N HIS A 253 9.94 -14.96 -6.72
CA HIS A 253 9.80 -16.42 -6.70
C HIS A 253 11.14 -17.14 -6.93
N GLN A 254 11.95 -16.68 -7.89
CA GLN A 254 13.24 -17.28 -8.24
C GLN A 254 14.28 -17.25 -7.11
N ILE A 255 14.20 -16.28 -6.19
CA ILE A 255 15.08 -16.23 -5.02
C ILE A 255 14.51 -16.99 -3.81
N GLY A 256 13.37 -17.66 -3.98
CA GLY A 256 12.72 -18.47 -2.94
C GLY A 256 11.76 -17.71 -2.03
N SER A 257 11.39 -16.46 -2.35
CA SER A 257 10.43 -15.71 -1.54
C SER A 257 9.03 -16.30 -1.64
N LYS A 258 8.34 -16.44 -0.50
CA LYS A 258 6.89 -16.70 -0.44
C LYS A 258 6.15 -15.43 -0.82
N ILE A 259 5.27 -15.53 -1.81
CA ILE A 259 4.52 -14.40 -2.36
C ILE A 259 3.12 -14.34 -1.77
N TYR A 260 2.74 -13.14 -1.31
CA TYR A 260 1.37 -12.82 -0.88
C TYR A 260 0.91 -11.54 -1.57
N ARG A 261 -0.37 -11.49 -1.95
CA ARG A 261 -0.92 -10.37 -2.72
C ARG A 261 -2.35 -10.05 -2.29
N ASN A 262 -2.65 -8.78 -2.00
CA ASN A 262 -3.98 -8.39 -1.52
C ASN A 262 -5.09 -8.75 -2.52
N ASP A 263 -4.86 -8.56 -3.83
CA ASP A 263 -5.82 -8.91 -4.88
C ASP A 263 -6.29 -10.39 -4.88
N LEU A 264 -5.51 -11.29 -4.27
CA LEU A 264 -5.83 -12.72 -4.19
C LEU A 264 -6.06 -13.19 -2.76
N ASN A 265 -5.34 -12.63 -1.80
CA ASN A 265 -5.35 -13.06 -0.41
C ASN A 265 -6.28 -12.24 0.48
N GLY A 266 -6.82 -11.13 0.00
CA GLY A 266 -7.47 -10.13 0.84
C GLY A 266 -6.46 -9.56 1.85
N ASP A 267 -6.90 -9.29 3.08
CA ASP A 267 -6.00 -8.88 4.15
C ASP A 267 -4.92 -9.94 4.43
N ILE A 268 -3.68 -9.47 4.60
CA ILE A 268 -2.53 -10.31 4.93
C ILE A 268 -1.99 -9.86 6.28
N VAL A 269 -1.95 -10.77 7.25
CA VAL A 269 -1.44 -10.50 8.59
C VAL A 269 -0.20 -11.34 8.86
N VAL A 270 0.94 -10.69 9.04
CA VAL A 270 2.20 -11.33 9.41
C VAL A 270 2.45 -11.13 10.90
N ASN A 271 2.52 -12.23 11.63
CA ASN A 271 2.82 -12.24 13.05
C ASN A 271 4.29 -12.61 13.26
N SER A 272 4.98 -11.89 14.13
CA SER A 272 6.36 -12.19 14.51
C SER A 272 6.51 -12.23 16.03
N ASN A 273 7.09 -13.31 16.54
CA ASN A 273 7.57 -13.38 17.94
C ASN A 273 9.00 -12.84 18.09
N GLY A 274 9.60 -12.37 17.00
CA GLY A 274 10.96 -11.83 16.88
C GLY A 274 12.03 -12.87 16.54
N THR A 275 11.66 -14.14 16.31
CA THR A 275 12.53 -15.18 15.75
C THR A 275 11.92 -15.91 14.56
N ALA A 276 10.60 -16.09 14.54
CA ALA A 276 9.84 -16.72 13.46
C ALA A 276 8.71 -15.82 12.95
N LEU A 277 8.25 -16.10 11.73
CA LEU A 277 7.13 -15.42 11.07
C LEU A 277 6.00 -16.42 10.80
N ALA A 278 4.76 -15.98 11.01
CA ALA A 278 3.56 -16.72 10.65
C ALA A 278 2.60 -15.80 9.87
N VAL A 279 2.16 -16.24 8.70
CA VAL A 279 1.27 -15.46 7.83
C VAL A 279 -0.15 -16.01 7.89
N LYS A 280 -1.12 -15.14 8.12
CA LYS A 280 -2.55 -15.42 7.98
C LYS A 280 -3.10 -14.58 6.85
N VAL A 281 -3.92 -15.18 6.00
CA VAL A 281 -4.60 -14.51 4.88
C VAL A 281 -6.11 -14.65 5.02
N LEU A 282 -6.86 -13.69 4.49
CA LEU A 282 -8.32 -13.75 4.45
C LEU A 282 -8.81 -14.80 3.43
N LYS A 283 -8.11 -14.92 2.29
CA LYS A 283 -8.43 -15.84 1.19
C LYS A 283 -7.19 -16.64 0.80
N THR A 284 -7.38 -17.94 0.55
CA THR A 284 -6.32 -18.78 0.00
C THR A 284 -6.28 -18.63 -1.52
N ALA A 285 -5.07 -18.65 -2.07
CA ALA A 285 -4.83 -18.62 -3.51
C ALA A 285 -3.87 -19.75 -3.86
N SER A 286 -4.12 -20.43 -4.99
CA SER A 286 -3.17 -21.43 -5.50
C SER A 286 -1.86 -20.77 -5.90
N GLU A 287 -0.77 -21.54 -5.85
CA GLU A 287 0.55 -21.10 -6.30
C GLU A 287 0.50 -20.55 -7.74
N LYS A 288 -0.20 -21.26 -8.65
CA LYS A 288 -0.43 -20.78 -10.02
C LYS A 288 -1.05 -19.39 -10.07
N GLN A 289 -2.04 -19.09 -9.23
CA GLN A 289 -2.69 -17.77 -9.20
C GLN A 289 -1.77 -16.67 -8.67
N LEU A 290 -0.96 -16.98 -7.65
CA LEU A 290 0.03 -16.06 -7.08
C LEU A 290 1.12 -15.73 -8.09
N LEU A 291 1.55 -16.74 -8.84
CA LEU A 291 2.57 -16.65 -9.89
C LEU A 291 2.03 -16.17 -11.24
N THR A 292 0.80 -15.66 -11.33
CA THR A 292 0.28 -15.04 -12.57
C THR A 292 0.03 -13.55 -12.35
N GLY A 293 0.72 -12.69 -13.10
CA GLY A 293 0.61 -11.24 -13.11
C GLY A 293 -0.72 -10.77 -13.69
N HIS A 294 -1.06 -9.50 -13.44
CA HIS A 294 -2.40 -8.99 -13.76
C HIS A 294 -2.64 -8.95 -15.28
N GLN A 295 -1.68 -8.48 -16.08
CA GLN A 295 -1.80 -8.48 -17.54
C GLN A 295 -1.88 -9.88 -18.15
N GLU A 296 -1.17 -10.87 -17.61
CA GLU A 296 -1.26 -12.25 -18.09
C GLU A 296 -2.61 -12.89 -17.75
N LYS A 297 -3.22 -12.55 -16.60
CA LYS A 297 -4.61 -12.94 -16.30
C LYS A 297 -5.59 -12.32 -17.27
N ILE A 298 -5.45 -11.03 -17.61
CA ILE A 298 -6.30 -10.37 -18.61
C ILE A 298 -6.14 -11.07 -19.97
N ASN A 299 -4.91 -11.36 -20.40
CA ASN A 299 -4.65 -12.01 -21.68
C ASN A 299 -5.14 -13.47 -21.73
N ALA A 300 -4.97 -14.24 -20.64
CA ALA A 300 -5.47 -15.61 -20.52
C ALA A 300 -7.01 -15.65 -20.49
N ASN A 301 -7.64 -14.73 -19.75
CA ASN A 301 -9.10 -14.58 -19.75
C ASN A 301 -9.62 -14.11 -21.12
N GLN A 302 -8.85 -13.29 -21.86
CA GLN A 302 -9.14 -12.92 -23.25
C GLN A 302 -8.97 -14.08 -24.24
N GLN A 303 -8.04 -15.01 -24.02
CA GLN A 303 -7.88 -16.22 -24.83
C GLN A 303 -8.98 -17.25 -24.53
N GLN A 304 -9.39 -17.40 -23.27
CA GLN A 304 -10.49 -18.28 -22.88
C GLN A 304 -11.85 -17.74 -23.32
N THR A 305 -12.05 -16.42 -23.33
CA THR A 305 -13.23 -15.79 -23.94
C THR A 305 -13.20 -15.84 -25.46
N LYS A 306 -12.03 -15.79 -26.13
CA LYS A 306 -11.93 -16.01 -27.59
C LYS A 306 -12.39 -17.41 -28.03
N ALA A 307 -12.30 -18.42 -27.17
CA ALA A 307 -12.83 -19.76 -27.47
C ALA A 307 -14.37 -19.86 -27.30
N ASN A 308 -14.98 -19.00 -26.49
CA ASN A 308 -16.42 -19.05 -26.15
C ASN A 308 -17.25 -17.87 -26.70
N SER A 309 -16.65 -16.95 -27.46
CA SER A 309 -17.35 -15.78 -28.00
C SER A 309 -16.95 -15.44 -29.43
N ALA A 310 -16.99 -16.46 -30.30
CA ALA A 310 -17.35 -16.25 -31.70
C ALA A 310 -18.84 -15.89 -31.81
N SER A 311 -19.27 -14.80 -31.16
CA SER A 311 -20.48 -14.03 -31.44
C SER A 311 -20.63 -12.90 -30.41
N ASN A 312 -20.81 -11.69 -30.94
CA ASN A 312 -21.58 -10.59 -30.34
C ASN A 312 -21.00 -9.41 -29.57
N TYR A 313 -19.71 -9.27 -29.24
CA TYR A 313 -19.22 -7.95 -28.75
C TYR A 313 -17.79 -7.61 -29.17
N LYS A 314 -17.62 -7.11 -30.41
CA LYS A 314 -16.46 -6.28 -30.81
C LYS A 314 -16.88 -5.16 -31.75
N ASN A 315 -16.32 -3.97 -31.48
CA ASN A 315 -16.30 -2.75 -32.30
C ASN A 315 -17.44 -1.72 -32.19
N LYS A 316 -17.86 -1.32 -30.98
CA LYS A 316 -18.50 0.01 -30.83
C LYS A 316 -17.48 1.03 -30.33
N LYS A 317 -17.04 1.93 -31.21
CA LYS A 317 -16.23 3.11 -30.83
C LYS A 317 -17.09 4.08 -30.02
N ILE A 318 -16.49 4.77 -29.05
CA ILE A 318 -17.17 5.77 -28.23
C ILE A 318 -17.27 7.07 -29.02
N ASN A 319 -18.49 7.51 -29.31
CA ASN A 319 -18.70 8.77 -30.00
C ASN A 319 -18.50 9.95 -29.03
N ILE A 320 -17.39 10.68 -29.14
CA ILE A 320 -17.03 11.76 -28.20
C ILE A 320 -17.95 12.99 -28.29
N ASN A 321 -18.79 13.09 -29.31
CA ASN A 321 -19.83 14.12 -29.44
C ASN A 321 -21.12 13.76 -28.71
N HIS A 322 -21.42 12.48 -28.52
CA HIS A 322 -22.70 12.02 -27.95
C HIS A 322 -22.57 11.20 -26.67
N ALA A 323 -21.39 10.63 -26.40
CA ALA A 323 -21.15 9.78 -25.25
C ALA A 323 -21.51 10.48 -23.94
N SER A 324 -22.21 9.76 -23.07
CA SER A 324 -22.50 10.13 -21.69
C SER A 324 -21.22 10.19 -20.85
N ALA A 325 -21.32 10.75 -19.64
CA ALA A 325 -20.18 10.76 -18.71
C ALA A 325 -19.70 9.34 -18.39
N ALA A 326 -20.63 8.39 -18.21
CA ALA A 326 -20.33 6.99 -17.94
C ALA A 326 -19.62 6.29 -19.12
N GLU A 327 -20.05 6.56 -20.35
CA GLU A 327 -19.36 6.04 -21.54
C GLU A 327 -17.97 6.65 -21.70
N LEU A 328 -17.79 7.94 -21.40
CA LEU A 328 -16.49 8.59 -21.44
C LEU A 328 -15.54 8.06 -20.37
N THR A 329 -16.03 7.70 -19.18
CA THR A 329 -15.18 7.13 -18.11
C THR A 329 -14.67 5.72 -18.43
N SER A 330 -15.19 5.06 -19.47
CA SER A 330 -14.62 3.80 -19.97
C SER A 330 -13.34 3.98 -20.79
N LEU A 331 -12.96 5.23 -21.09
CA LEU A 331 -11.68 5.57 -21.71
C LEU A 331 -10.59 5.62 -20.63
N TRP A 332 -9.50 4.90 -20.87
CA TRP A 332 -8.34 4.80 -19.96
C TRP A 332 -7.85 6.17 -19.49
N GLY A 333 -7.84 6.48 -18.19
CA GLY A 333 -7.36 7.78 -17.68
C GLY A 333 -8.37 8.95 -17.83
N VAL A 334 -9.64 8.65 -18.17
CA VAL A 334 -10.77 9.57 -18.05
C VAL A 334 -11.55 9.25 -16.77
N GLY A 335 -11.27 9.98 -15.69
CA GLY A 335 -12.14 9.98 -14.51
C GLY A 335 -13.37 10.89 -14.66
N PRO A 336 -14.31 10.89 -13.69
CA PRO A 336 -15.54 11.68 -13.74
C PRO A 336 -15.30 13.18 -14.02
N ALA A 337 -14.25 13.76 -13.44
CA ALA A 337 -13.87 15.16 -13.66
C ALA A 337 -13.46 15.43 -15.11
N THR A 338 -12.69 14.52 -15.73
CA THR A 338 -12.27 14.64 -17.13
C THR A 338 -13.45 14.42 -18.08
N ALA A 339 -14.34 13.47 -17.79
CA ALA A 339 -15.58 13.26 -18.55
C ALA A 339 -16.46 14.52 -18.54
N LYS A 340 -16.64 15.15 -17.37
CA LYS A 340 -17.35 16.45 -17.25
C LYS A 340 -16.69 17.54 -18.10
N LYS A 341 -15.36 17.63 -18.13
CA LYS A 341 -14.63 18.60 -18.96
C LYS A 341 -14.83 18.37 -20.46
N ILE A 342 -14.83 17.11 -20.93
CA ILE A 342 -15.10 16.77 -22.34
C ILE A 342 -16.53 17.21 -22.74
N ILE A 343 -17.52 16.90 -21.90
CA ILE A 343 -18.92 17.28 -22.14
C ILE A 343 -19.08 18.80 -22.11
N ALA A 344 -18.47 19.48 -21.14
CA ALA A 344 -18.50 20.93 -21.04
C ALA A 344 -17.85 21.60 -22.26
N TYR A 345 -16.72 21.06 -22.74
CA TYR A 345 -16.03 21.56 -23.91
C TYR A 345 -16.91 21.48 -25.16
N ARG A 346 -17.49 20.30 -25.47
CA ARG A 346 -18.34 20.15 -26.68
C ARG A 346 -19.66 20.93 -26.60
N LYS A 347 -20.16 21.20 -25.39
CA LYS A 347 -21.31 22.11 -25.20
C LYS A 347 -20.94 23.56 -25.47
N LYS A 348 -19.75 24.00 -25.06
CA LYS A 348 -19.29 25.38 -25.20
C LYS A 348 -18.77 25.70 -26.61
N HIS A 349 -18.09 24.75 -27.25
CA HIS A 349 -17.37 24.97 -28.51
C HIS A 349 -18.01 24.25 -29.71
N GLY A 350 -19.14 23.59 -29.51
CA GLY A 350 -19.77 22.72 -30.51
C GLY A 350 -19.12 21.33 -30.60
N PRO A 351 -19.67 20.43 -31.44
CA PRO A 351 -19.14 19.08 -31.60
C PRO A 351 -17.71 19.10 -32.15
N PHE A 352 -16.88 18.15 -31.70
CA PHE A 352 -15.54 17.90 -32.22
C PHE A 352 -15.61 17.53 -33.70
N GLN A 353 -14.87 18.26 -34.53
CA GLN A 353 -14.78 18.05 -35.98
C GLN A 353 -13.70 17.02 -36.37
N ALA A 354 -12.79 16.69 -35.44
CA ALA A 354 -11.77 15.67 -35.59
C ALA A 354 -11.53 14.98 -34.25
N ILE A 355 -11.19 13.69 -34.25
CA ILE A 355 -10.88 12.96 -33.00
C ILE A 355 -9.69 13.59 -32.25
N SER A 356 -8.73 14.17 -32.95
CA SER A 356 -7.56 14.83 -32.37
C SER A 356 -7.89 16.12 -31.63
N ALA A 357 -9.01 16.77 -31.96
CA ALA A 357 -9.45 18.01 -31.32
C ALA A 357 -9.83 17.81 -29.84
N ILE A 358 -10.03 16.56 -29.40
CA ILE A 358 -10.25 16.24 -27.98
C ILE A 358 -9.08 16.67 -27.09
N LYS A 359 -7.86 16.78 -27.64
CA LYS A 359 -6.66 17.25 -26.93
C LYS A 359 -6.77 18.71 -26.47
N ASN A 360 -7.69 19.50 -27.04
CA ASN A 360 -7.93 20.88 -26.62
C ASN A 360 -8.69 20.96 -25.27
N VAL A 361 -9.22 19.83 -24.77
CA VAL A 361 -9.84 19.75 -23.45
C VAL A 361 -8.74 19.71 -22.38
N LYS A 362 -8.75 20.69 -21.47
CA LYS A 362 -7.79 20.79 -20.36
C LYS A 362 -7.70 19.47 -19.57
N GLY A 363 -6.50 18.89 -19.48
CA GLY A 363 -6.23 17.63 -18.78
C GLY A 363 -6.18 16.38 -19.67
N ILE A 364 -6.25 16.55 -20.99
CA ILE A 364 -6.03 15.51 -22.00
C ILE A 364 -4.66 15.72 -22.64
N SER A 365 -3.70 14.84 -22.33
CA SER A 365 -2.35 14.85 -22.89
C SER A 365 -2.26 14.03 -24.19
N GLU A 366 -1.14 14.17 -24.92
CA GLU A 366 -0.85 13.35 -26.10
C GLU A 366 -0.86 11.84 -25.77
N VAL A 367 -0.36 11.48 -24.58
CA VAL A 367 -0.36 10.09 -24.07
C VAL A 367 -1.79 9.56 -23.92
N LYS A 368 -2.67 10.33 -23.28
CA LYS A 368 -4.09 9.96 -23.15
C LYS A 368 -4.77 9.80 -24.50
N PHE A 369 -4.52 10.73 -25.43
CA PHE A 369 -5.06 10.63 -26.78
C PHE A 369 -4.55 9.39 -27.54
N ALA A 370 -3.26 9.04 -27.41
CA ALA A 370 -2.69 7.86 -28.05
C ALA A 370 -3.37 6.56 -27.62
N HIS A 371 -3.80 6.45 -26.36
CA HIS A 371 -4.55 5.30 -25.84
C HIS A 371 -5.99 5.19 -26.39
N TRP A 372 -6.61 6.31 -26.79
CA TRP A 372 -8.01 6.32 -27.20
C TRP A 372 -8.22 6.49 -28.70
N LYS A 373 -7.22 6.92 -29.47
CA LYS A 373 -7.39 7.28 -30.90
C LYS A 373 -8.09 6.22 -31.75
N ASN A 374 -7.94 4.93 -31.39
CA ASN A 374 -8.59 3.80 -32.08
C ASN A 374 -9.92 3.36 -31.43
N ARG A 375 -10.26 3.89 -30.25
CA ARG A 375 -11.44 3.58 -29.44
C ARG A 375 -12.52 4.68 -29.48
N ILE A 376 -12.20 5.86 -30.00
CA ILE A 376 -13.13 6.98 -30.13
C ILE A 376 -13.52 7.24 -31.59
N THR A 377 -14.68 7.84 -31.79
CA THR A 377 -15.20 8.32 -33.06
C THR A 377 -15.88 9.67 -32.86
N ILE A 378 -16.04 10.46 -33.92
CA ILE A 378 -16.89 11.66 -33.94
C ILE A 378 -18.20 11.40 -34.71
N LYS A 379 -18.29 10.25 -35.38
CA LYS A 379 -19.44 9.72 -36.13
C LYS A 379 -20.08 8.58 -35.37
#